data_AF-A0A6G4UEU4-F1
#
_entry.id   AF-A0A6G4UEU4-F1
#
_cell.length_a   1.000
_cell.length_b   1.000
_cell.length_c   1.000
_cell.angle_alpha   90.00
_cell.angle_beta   90.00
_cell.angle_gamma   90.00
#
_symmetry.space_group_name_H-M   'P 1'
#
loop_
_entity.id
_entity.type
_entity.pdbx_description
1 polymer ?
#
loop_
_entity_poly.entity_id
_entity_poly.type
_entity_poly.pdbx_seq_one_letter_code
_entity_poly.pdbx_strand_id
1 'polypeptide(L)'
;GWGYTACAVFVVLAALPYVLAHREERLPAAARPPFAWRGFLTGFWISPRRHPDFGWAWLTRFLINLSNAIVLLYLLYFLRDGLHRDDPESGVLILTAVNGVFLLGTVLVGGIWSDRVGRRKPFVLWAGVLMAAATGLLALWQTWPGAVCAAVLLGIGFGVFTSVDFALMADVLPRASDRGKDLGVINVANSLPQVAAPAVAAPIVSQLGGYPALYGVAAVVGLGGALLVTRIRGVR
;
A
#
# COMPACT_ATOMS: atom_id res chain seq x y z
N GLY A 1 13.05 13.15 22.27
CA GLY A 1 12.34 14.39 22.66
C GLY A 1 12.10 15.32 21.49
N TRP A 2 13.17 15.85 20.88
CA TRP A 2 13.13 16.93 19.90
C TRP A 2 12.57 16.56 18.50
N GLY A 3 12.62 15.29 18.12
CA GLY A 3 12.10 14.82 16.82
C GLY A 3 10.58 15.00 16.68
N TYR A 4 9.82 14.66 17.72
CA TYR A 4 8.36 14.79 17.71
C TYR A 4 7.90 16.25 17.66
N THR A 5 8.61 17.15 18.37
CA THR A 5 8.34 18.58 18.30
C THR A 5 8.68 19.18 16.94
N ALA A 6 9.76 18.73 16.30
CA ALA A 6 10.12 19.16 14.94
C ALA A 6 9.08 18.71 13.91
N CYS A 7 8.60 17.45 14.00
CA CYS A 7 7.52 16.95 13.16
C CYS A 7 6.21 17.73 13.38
N ALA A 8 5.85 18.03 14.63
CA ALA A 8 4.64 18.79 14.95
C ALA A 8 4.69 20.22 14.36
N VAL A 9 5.82 20.91 14.50
CA VAL A 9 6.01 22.25 13.91
C VAL A 9 5.93 22.21 12.39
N PHE A 10 6.55 21.22 11.75
CA PHE A 10 6.50 21.07 10.30
C PHE A 10 5.07 20.85 9.78
N VAL A 11 4.28 19.98 10.43
CA VAL A 11 2.88 19.73 10.06
C VAL A 11 2.05 21.00 10.18
N VAL A 12 2.20 21.76 11.26
CA VAL A 12 1.47 23.01 11.47
C VAL A 12 1.85 24.06 10.42
N LEU A 13 3.14 24.23 10.14
CA LEU A 13 3.64 25.17 9.13
C LEU A 13 3.24 24.78 7.70
N ALA A 14 3.10 23.48 7.39
CA ALA A 14 2.65 23.02 6.08
C ALA A 14 1.12 23.13 5.92
N ALA A 15 0.36 22.93 6.99
CA ALA A 15 -1.10 23.00 6.96
C ALA A 15 -1.65 24.43 7.00
N LEU A 16 -0.99 25.34 7.74
CA LEU A 16 -1.40 26.74 7.89
C LEU A 16 -1.61 27.47 6.55
N PRO A 17 -0.66 27.43 5.59
CA PRO A 17 -0.84 28.07 4.30
C PRO A 17 -2.03 27.52 3.52
N TYR A 18 -2.28 26.21 3.59
CA TYR A 18 -3.39 25.57 2.89
C TYR A 18 -4.74 26.01 3.47
N VAL A 19 -4.89 25.99 4.80
CA VAL A 19 -6.13 26.41 5.48
C VAL A 19 -6.40 27.91 5.30
N LEU A 20 -5.34 28.72 5.26
CA LEU A 20 -5.46 30.17 5.07
C LEU A 20 -5.75 30.54 3.60
N ALA A 21 -5.21 29.78 2.62
CA ALA A 21 -5.38 30.06 1.21
C ALA A 21 -6.65 29.45 0.59
N HIS A 22 -7.10 28.28 1.07
CA HIS A 22 -8.32 27.63 0.58
C HIS A 22 -9.45 27.76 1.59
N ARG A 23 -10.26 28.81 1.43
CA ARG A 23 -11.57 28.88 2.07
C ARG A 23 -12.54 28.00 1.28
N GLU A 24 -12.90 26.84 1.84
CA GLU A 24 -13.97 26.00 1.29
C GLU A 24 -15.28 26.82 1.16
N GLU A 25 -15.91 26.77 -0.02
CA GLU A 25 -17.25 27.30 -0.22
C GLU A 25 -18.21 26.60 0.76
N ARG A 26 -18.83 27.39 1.64
CA ARG A 26 -19.79 26.86 2.62
C ARG A 26 -21.00 26.29 1.88
N LEU A 27 -21.11 24.96 1.85
CA LEU A 27 -22.34 24.27 1.41
C LEU A 27 -23.56 24.85 2.15
N PRO A 28 -24.58 25.36 1.43
CA PRO A 28 -25.78 25.93 2.02
C PRO A 28 -26.42 24.96 3.01
N ALA A 29 -26.91 25.46 4.15
CA ALA A 29 -27.51 24.63 5.20
C ALA A 29 -28.70 23.78 4.69
N ALA A 30 -29.39 24.23 3.64
CA ALA A 30 -30.48 23.52 2.98
C ALA A 30 -30.03 22.29 2.16
N ALA A 31 -28.75 22.17 1.83
CA ALA A 31 -28.18 21.04 1.09
C ALA A 31 -27.62 19.93 2.00
N ARG A 32 -27.76 20.06 3.33
CA ARG A 32 -27.30 19.04 4.29
C ARG A 32 -28.39 18.00 4.51
N PRO A 33 -28.27 16.76 3.98
CA PRO A 33 -29.21 15.70 4.33
C PRO A 33 -29.12 15.39 5.84
N PRO A 34 -30.23 15.00 6.48
CA PRO A 34 -30.21 14.61 7.89
C PRO A 34 -29.25 13.43 8.11
N PHE A 35 -28.39 13.52 9.11
CA PHE A 35 -27.39 12.49 9.42
C PHE A 35 -28.10 11.20 9.87
N ALA A 36 -28.13 10.20 9.00
CA ALA A 36 -28.73 8.90 9.29
C ALA A 36 -27.63 7.86 9.47
N TRP A 37 -27.46 7.32 10.69
CA TRP A 37 -26.47 6.27 10.98
C TRP A 37 -26.55 5.07 10.04
N ARG A 38 -27.77 4.65 9.67
CA ARG A 38 -27.98 3.58 8.69
C ARG A 38 -27.53 4.00 7.29
N GLY A 39 -27.88 5.21 6.84
CA GLY A 39 -27.46 5.74 5.54
C GLY A 39 -25.96 6.05 5.44
N PHE A 40 -25.32 6.36 6.57
CA PHE A 40 -23.88 6.53 6.69
C PHE A 40 -23.15 5.18 6.57
N LEU A 41 -23.59 4.16 7.32
CA LEU A 41 -23.00 2.81 7.28
C LEU A 41 -23.28 2.09 5.96
N THR A 42 -24.49 2.16 5.41
CA THR A 42 -24.78 1.62 4.06
C THR A 42 -24.20 2.49 2.96
N GLY A 43 -23.96 3.78 3.24
CA GLY A 43 -23.29 4.73 2.36
C GLY A 43 -21.83 4.37 2.09
N PHE A 44 -21.09 3.88 3.09
CA PHE A 44 -19.73 3.35 2.93
C PHE A 44 -19.66 2.06 2.07
N TRP A 45 -20.79 1.37 1.87
CA TRP A 45 -20.83 0.12 1.12
C TRP A 45 -20.98 0.37 -0.40
N ILE A 46 -19.86 0.59 -1.10
CA ILE A 46 -19.84 0.51 -2.57
C ILE A 46 -20.00 -0.97 -2.93
N SER A 47 -21.18 -1.38 -3.38
CA SER A 47 -21.45 -2.79 -3.67
C SER A 47 -20.48 -3.31 -4.75
N PRO A 48 -19.57 -4.27 -4.43
CA PRO A 48 -18.61 -4.81 -5.40
C PRO A 48 -19.29 -5.51 -6.59
N ARG A 49 -20.55 -5.93 -6.41
CA ARG A 49 -21.39 -6.53 -7.45
C ARG A 49 -21.91 -5.54 -8.51
N ARG A 50 -22.08 -4.25 -8.18
CA ARG A 50 -22.50 -3.23 -9.16
C ARG A 50 -21.33 -2.56 -9.87
N HIS A 51 -20.15 -2.52 -9.22
CA HIS A 51 -18.91 -2.00 -9.81
C HIS A 51 -17.78 -3.04 -9.67
N PRO A 52 -17.81 -4.12 -10.48
CA PRO A 52 -16.83 -5.20 -10.38
C PRO A 52 -15.39 -4.71 -10.58
N ASP A 53 -15.17 -3.71 -11.45
CA ASP A 53 -13.84 -3.13 -11.68
C ASP A 53 -13.28 -2.40 -10.45
N PHE A 54 -14.13 -1.69 -9.70
CA PHE A 54 -13.75 -1.07 -8.44
C PHE A 54 -13.38 -2.13 -7.39
N GLY A 55 -14.17 -3.20 -7.28
CA GLY A 55 -13.89 -4.31 -6.37
C GLY A 55 -12.56 -5.01 -6.68
N TRP A 56 -12.25 -5.25 -7.96
CA TRP A 56 -10.97 -5.82 -8.36
C TRP A 56 -9.79 -4.89 -8.13
N ALA A 57 -9.94 -3.58 -8.40
CA ALA A 57 -8.91 -2.59 -8.09
C ALA A 57 -8.64 -2.50 -6.58
N TRP A 58 -9.70 -2.45 -5.78
CA TRP A 58 -9.62 -2.45 -4.32
C TRP A 58 -8.94 -3.70 -3.78
N LEU A 59 -9.32 -4.89 -4.28
CA LEU A 59 -8.70 -6.15 -3.87
C LEU A 59 -7.23 -6.25 -4.27
N THR A 60 -6.88 -5.78 -5.48
CA THR A 60 -5.49 -5.71 -5.95
C THR A 60 -4.65 -4.85 -5.00
N ARG A 61 -5.15 -3.65 -4.66
CA ARG A 61 -4.51 -2.73 -3.73
C ARG A 61 -4.37 -3.34 -2.35
N PHE A 62 -5.42 -3.99 -1.83
CA PHE A 62 -5.40 -4.66 -0.55
C PHE A 62 -4.30 -5.74 -0.49
N LEU A 63 -4.22 -6.62 -1.50
CA LEU A 63 -3.24 -7.71 -1.51
C LEU A 63 -1.80 -7.21 -1.65
N ILE A 64 -1.56 -6.22 -2.51
CA ILE A 64 -0.23 -5.63 -2.68
C ILE A 64 0.21 -4.94 -1.38
N ASN A 65 -0.67 -4.17 -0.74
CA ASN A 65 -0.38 -3.55 0.55
C ASN A 65 -0.22 -4.59 1.66
N LEU A 66 -0.96 -5.71 1.63
CA LEU A 66 -0.83 -6.79 2.59
C LEU A 66 0.54 -7.47 2.48
N SER A 67 0.98 -7.78 1.26
CA SER A 67 2.32 -8.30 1.00
C SER A 67 3.40 -7.35 1.55
N ASN A 68 3.29 -6.05 1.28
CA ASN A 68 4.21 -5.04 1.79
C ASN A 68 4.19 -4.92 3.33
N ALA A 69 2.99 -4.94 3.93
CA ALA A 69 2.81 -4.83 5.37
C ALA A 69 3.43 -6.03 6.11
N ILE A 70 3.27 -7.25 5.58
CA ILE A 70 3.93 -8.44 6.12
C ILE A 70 5.44 -8.23 6.17
N VAL A 71 6.03 -7.73 5.08
CA VAL A 71 7.48 -7.49 5.03
C VAL A 71 7.92 -6.48 6.08
N LEU A 72 7.31 -5.29 6.10
CA LEU A 72 7.72 -4.21 7.00
C LEU A 72 7.53 -4.56 8.47
N LEU A 73 6.39 -5.15 8.83
CA LEU A 73 6.08 -5.48 10.23
C LEU A 73 6.94 -6.62 10.76
N TYR A 74 7.31 -7.58 9.92
CA TYR A 74 8.08 -8.75 10.32
C TYR A 74 9.58 -8.64 10.00
N LEU A 75 10.04 -7.53 9.40
CA LEU A 75 11.44 -7.33 9.03
C LEU A 75 12.39 -7.39 10.24
N LEU A 76 12.02 -6.71 11.33
CA LEU A 76 12.81 -6.73 12.57
C LEU A 76 12.95 -8.15 13.12
N TYR A 77 11.83 -8.85 13.19
CA TYR A 77 11.73 -10.21 13.69
C TYR A 77 12.53 -11.18 12.81
N PHE A 78 12.48 -11.01 11.49
CA PHE A 78 13.30 -11.78 10.56
C PHE A 78 14.80 -11.53 10.72
N LEU A 79 15.22 -10.27 10.90
CA LEU A 79 16.62 -9.95 11.12
C LEU A 79 17.15 -10.51 12.45
N ARG A 80 16.33 -10.45 13.50
CA ARG A 80 16.67 -10.95 14.83
C ARG A 80 16.63 -12.48 14.91
N ASP A 81 15.52 -13.08 14.54
CA ASP A 81 15.23 -14.50 14.79
C ASP A 81 15.57 -15.37 13.57
N GLY A 82 15.56 -14.82 12.35
CA GLY A 82 15.94 -15.53 11.12
C GLY A 82 17.43 -15.42 10.84
N LEU A 83 17.94 -14.19 10.71
CA LEU A 83 19.35 -13.93 10.39
C LEU A 83 20.28 -13.94 11.62
N HIS A 84 19.74 -13.99 12.84
CA HIS A 84 20.52 -13.99 14.09
C HIS A 84 21.47 -12.80 14.18
N ARG A 85 21.01 -11.62 13.73
CA ARG A 85 21.84 -10.42 13.68
C ARG A 85 21.96 -9.80 15.08
N ASP A 86 23.17 -9.47 15.49
CA ASP A 86 23.45 -8.87 16.81
C ASP A 86 22.75 -7.52 17.01
N ASP A 87 22.67 -6.72 15.93
CA ASP A 87 21.97 -5.44 15.89
C ASP A 87 20.90 -5.43 14.78
N PRO A 88 19.69 -5.96 15.07
CA PRO A 88 18.61 -6.02 14.10
C PRO A 88 17.96 -4.64 13.89
N GLU A 89 18.01 -3.73 14.87
CA GLU A 89 17.41 -2.39 14.76
C GLU A 89 18.13 -1.55 13.70
N SER A 90 19.46 -1.51 13.74
CA SER A 90 20.26 -0.87 12.69
C SER A 90 20.05 -1.52 11.33
N GLY A 91 19.89 -2.86 11.30
CA GLY A 91 19.57 -3.58 10.08
C GLY A 91 18.24 -3.14 9.46
N VAL A 92 17.19 -2.99 10.27
CA VAL A 92 15.90 -2.45 9.82
C VAL A 92 16.08 -1.04 9.28
N LEU A 93 16.77 -0.16 10.01
CA LEU A 93 17.00 1.22 9.58
C LEU A 93 17.67 1.29 8.21
N ILE A 94 18.71 0.48 7.98
CA ILE A 94 19.41 0.43 6.68
C ILE A 94 18.48 -0.08 5.59
N LEU A 95 17.77 -1.19 5.81
CA LEU A 95 16.90 -1.79 4.79
C LEU A 95 15.71 -0.90 4.47
N THR A 96 15.12 -0.24 5.47
CA THR A 96 14.05 0.74 5.27
C THR A 96 14.55 1.97 4.55
N ALA A 97 15.76 2.46 4.85
CA ALA A 97 16.37 3.58 4.12
C ALA A 97 16.63 3.22 2.64
N VAL A 98 17.20 2.05 2.38
CA VAL A 98 17.41 1.53 1.01
C VAL A 98 16.06 1.42 0.29
N ASN A 99 15.09 0.76 0.90
CA ASN A 99 13.74 0.64 0.36
C ASN A 99 13.13 2.01 0.03
N GLY A 100 13.24 2.98 0.95
CA GLY A 100 12.72 4.33 0.80
C GLY A 100 13.39 5.10 -0.34
N VAL A 101 14.71 5.02 -0.51
CA VAL A 101 15.41 5.67 -1.62
C VAL A 101 14.94 5.13 -2.97
N PHE A 102 14.88 3.80 -3.12
CA PHE A 102 14.42 3.18 -4.36
C PHE A 102 12.93 3.43 -4.62
N LEU A 103 12.11 3.41 -3.57
CA LEU A 103 10.69 3.77 -3.66
C LEU A 103 10.53 5.20 -4.16
N LEU A 104 11.17 6.19 -3.52
CA LEU A 104 11.08 7.59 -3.92
C LEU A 104 11.58 7.79 -5.35
N GLY A 105 12.75 7.24 -5.69
CA GLY A 105 13.28 7.31 -7.04
C GLY A 105 12.31 6.73 -8.08
N THR A 106 11.70 5.58 -7.76
CA THR A 106 10.78 4.91 -8.67
C THR A 106 9.43 5.59 -8.75
N VAL A 107 8.93 6.22 -7.68
CA VAL A 107 7.69 7.02 -7.74
C VAL A 107 7.88 8.22 -8.66
N LEU A 108 9.02 8.92 -8.54
CA LEU A 108 9.32 10.09 -9.36
C LEU A 108 9.45 9.72 -10.85
N VAL A 109 10.18 8.64 -11.16
CA VAL A 109 10.37 8.18 -12.54
C VAL A 109 9.10 7.51 -13.08
N GLY A 110 8.47 6.68 -12.26
CA GLY A 110 7.29 5.88 -12.59
C GLY A 110 6.04 6.72 -12.82
N GLY A 111 5.85 7.83 -12.10
CA GLY A 111 4.77 8.77 -12.36
C GLY A 111 4.86 9.36 -13.77
N ILE A 112 6.04 9.86 -14.16
CA ILE A 112 6.28 10.44 -15.49
C ILE A 112 6.10 9.38 -16.58
N TRP A 113 6.60 8.17 -16.36
CA TRP A 113 6.53 7.10 -17.35
C TRP A 113 5.11 6.52 -17.49
N SER A 114 4.38 6.38 -16.39
CA SER A 114 2.97 5.95 -16.38
C SER A 114 2.09 6.95 -17.13
N ASP A 115 2.25 8.24 -16.85
CA ASP A 115 1.45 9.29 -17.48
C ASP A 115 1.68 9.35 -18.99
N ARG A 116 2.91 9.07 -19.44
CA ARG A 116 3.25 9.04 -20.87
C ARG A 116 2.76 7.79 -21.60
N VAL A 117 2.76 6.64 -20.94
CA VAL A 117 2.33 5.36 -21.52
C VAL A 117 0.80 5.25 -21.55
N GLY A 118 0.10 5.92 -20.63
CA GLY A 118 -1.38 6.00 -20.61
C GLY A 118 -2.08 4.66 -20.33
N ARG A 119 -1.33 3.61 -19.99
CA ARG A 119 -1.84 2.26 -19.70
C ARG A 119 -1.38 1.84 -18.32
N ARG A 120 -2.32 1.64 -17.38
CA ARG A 120 -2.01 1.51 -15.94
C ARG A 120 -1.82 0.07 -15.48
N LYS A 121 -2.51 -0.87 -16.15
CA LYS A 121 -2.45 -2.30 -15.81
C LYS A 121 -1.05 -2.92 -15.88
N PRO A 122 -0.23 -2.67 -16.92
CA PRO A 122 1.10 -3.28 -17.00
C PRO A 122 2.00 -2.88 -15.83
N PHE A 123 1.90 -1.63 -15.36
CA PHE A 123 2.68 -1.14 -14.23
C PHE A 123 2.35 -1.88 -12.94
N VAL A 124 1.06 -2.08 -12.65
CA VAL A 124 0.63 -2.85 -11.45
C VAL A 124 1.06 -4.32 -11.55
N LEU A 125 0.98 -4.91 -12.74
CA LEU A 125 1.45 -6.29 -12.96
C LEU A 125 2.95 -6.39 -12.67
N TRP A 126 3.77 -5.51 -13.25
CA TRP A 126 5.21 -5.48 -13.03
C TRP A 126 5.57 -5.21 -11.57
N ALA A 127 4.87 -4.27 -10.94
CA ALA A 127 5.05 -3.96 -9.53
C ALA A 127 4.79 -5.18 -8.63
N GLY A 128 3.66 -5.87 -8.84
CA GLY A 128 3.33 -7.05 -8.05
C GLY A 128 4.27 -8.23 -8.31
N VAL A 129 4.76 -8.41 -9.54
CA VAL A 129 5.80 -9.41 -9.86
C VAL A 129 7.13 -9.07 -9.17
N LEU A 130 7.56 -7.80 -9.19
CA LEU A 130 8.77 -7.36 -8.50
C LEU A 130 8.67 -7.54 -6.99
N MET A 131 7.54 -7.18 -6.39
CA MET A 131 7.29 -7.37 -4.97
C MET A 131 7.26 -8.85 -4.60
N ALA A 132 6.61 -9.68 -5.41
CA ALA A 132 6.61 -11.11 -5.21
C ALA A 132 8.01 -11.72 -5.30
N ALA A 133 8.81 -11.29 -6.27
CA ALA A 133 10.20 -11.70 -6.41
C ALA A 133 11.02 -11.28 -5.18
N ALA A 134 10.84 -10.06 -4.66
CA ALA A 134 11.50 -9.59 -3.45
C ALA A 134 11.15 -10.45 -2.23
N THR A 135 9.86 -10.71 -2.00
CA THR A 135 9.41 -11.56 -0.90
C THR A 135 9.82 -13.02 -1.10
N GLY A 136 9.80 -13.53 -2.33
CA GLY A 136 10.29 -14.88 -2.64
C GLY A 136 11.80 -15.00 -2.40
N LEU A 137 12.56 -13.93 -2.67
CA LEU A 137 13.98 -13.86 -2.36
C LEU A 137 14.22 -13.93 -0.85
N LEU A 138 13.43 -13.22 -0.04
CA LEU A 138 13.49 -13.33 1.44
C LEU A 138 13.09 -14.72 1.95
N ALA A 139 12.21 -15.41 1.24
CA ALA A 139 11.81 -16.77 1.59
C ALA A 139 12.92 -17.79 1.33
N LEU A 140 13.61 -17.68 0.18
CA LEU A 140 14.58 -18.66 -0.29
C LEU A 140 16.03 -18.33 0.11
N TRP A 141 16.36 -17.05 0.22
CA TRP A 141 17.74 -16.57 0.43
C TRP A 141 17.84 -15.69 1.67
N GLN A 142 17.82 -16.35 2.84
CA GLN A 142 17.83 -15.73 4.16
C GLN A 142 19.23 -15.25 4.59
N THR A 143 19.82 -14.37 3.78
CA THR A 143 21.14 -13.78 4.05
C THR A 143 21.05 -12.26 4.02
N TRP A 144 22.02 -11.57 4.61
CA TRP A 144 22.06 -10.11 4.58
C TRP A 144 22.07 -9.54 3.15
N PRO A 145 22.90 -10.04 2.20
CA PRO A 145 22.79 -9.62 0.81
C PRO A 145 21.42 -9.89 0.19
N GLY A 146 20.80 -11.04 0.50
CA GLY A 146 19.43 -11.35 0.07
C GLY A 146 18.42 -10.33 0.58
N ALA A 147 18.52 -9.92 1.85
CA ALA A 147 17.67 -8.90 2.45
C ALA A 147 17.86 -7.51 1.82
N VAL A 148 19.10 -7.12 1.51
CA VAL A 148 19.39 -5.87 0.80
C VAL A 148 18.81 -5.89 -0.61
N CYS A 149 19.04 -6.96 -1.37
CA CYS A 149 18.46 -7.15 -2.70
C CYS A 149 16.93 -7.10 -2.67
N ALA A 150 16.32 -7.76 -1.67
CA ALA A 150 14.88 -7.71 -1.48
C ALA A 150 14.39 -6.30 -1.16
N ALA A 151 15.08 -5.54 -0.30
CA ALA A 151 14.71 -4.16 0.03
C ALA A 151 14.71 -3.25 -1.22
N VAL A 152 15.70 -3.41 -2.11
CA VAL A 152 15.77 -2.72 -3.40
C VAL A 152 14.59 -3.10 -4.29
N LEU A 153 14.37 -4.40 -4.52
CA LEU A 153 13.29 -4.89 -5.38
C LEU A 153 11.91 -4.49 -4.85
N LEU A 154 11.70 -4.56 -3.54
CA LEU A 154 10.47 -4.15 -2.88
C LEU A 154 10.27 -2.64 -3.00
N GLY A 155 11.34 -1.85 -2.91
CA GLY A 155 11.29 -0.39 -3.05
C GLY A 155 10.89 0.00 -4.47
N ILE A 156 11.52 -0.62 -5.48
CA ILE A 156 11.16 -0.40 -6.88
C ILE A 156 9.72 -0.86 -7.14
N GLY A 157 9.37 -2.09 -6.78
CA GLY A 157 8.04 -2.64 -7.04
C GLY A 157 6.92 -1.84 -6.37
N PHE A 158 7.05 -1.54 -5.08
CA PHE A 158 6.07 -0.76 -4.35
C PHE A 158 6.04 0.70 -4.81
N GLY A 159 7.17 1.27 -5.24
CA GLY A 159 7.23 2.59 -5.86
C GLY A 159 6.45 2.68 -7.17
N VAL A 160 6.64 1.70 -8.09
CA VAL A 160 5.86 1.60 -9.33
C VAL A 160 4.37 1.46 -9.03
N PHE A 161 4.01 0.64 -8.05
CA PHE A 161 2.62 0.47 -7.65
C PHE A 161 2.03 1.81 -7.16
N THR A 162 2.71 2.46 -6.23
CA THR A 162 2.24 3.70 -5.59
C THR A 162 2.07 4.83 -6.61
N SER A 163 2.92 4.91 -7.64
CA SER A 163 2.79 5.96 -8.66
C SER A 163 1.53 5.84 -9.51
N VAL A 164 1.01 4.63 -9.71
CA VAL A 164 -0.16 4.39 -10.58
C VAL A 164 -1.45 4.09 -9.83
N ASP A 165 -1.36 3.69 -8.56
CA ASP A 165 -2.47 3.19 -7.76
C ASP A 165 -3.55 4.25 -7.49
N PHE A 166 -3.16 5.46 -7.06
CA PHE A 166 -4.13 6.55 -6.87
C PHE A 166 -4.88 6.89 -8.15
N ALA A 167 -4.15 6.90 -9.27
CA ALA A 167 -4.71 7.17 -10.57
C ALA A 167 -5.67 6.04 -10.99
N LEU A 168 -5.26 4.78 -10.85
CA LEU A 168 -6.09 3.60 -11.15
C LEU A 168 -7.41 3.62 -10.37
N MET A 169 -7.36 3.94 -9.07
CA MET A 169 -8.56 4.07 -8.24
C MET A 169 -9.47 5.21 -8.72
N ALA A 170 -8.89 6.36 -9.08
CA ALA A 170 -9.66 7.49 -9.61
C ALA A 170 -10.38 7.16 -10.93
N ASP A 171 -9.78 6.33 -11.79
CA ASP A 171 -10.38 5.92 -13.06
C ASP A 171 -11.57 4.97 -12.89
N VAL A 172 -11.54 4.09 -11.88
CA VAL A 172 -12.59 3.10 -11.62
C VAL A 172 -13.70 3.62 -10.69
N LEU A 173 -13.49 4.81 -10.11
CA LEU A 173 -14.46 5.45 -9.25
C LEU A 173 -15.68 5.93 -10.07
N PRO A 174 -16.91 5.57 -9.66
CA PRO A 174 -18.11 6.05 -10.32
C PRO A 174 -18.16 7.59 -10.27
N ARG A 175 -18.10 8.25 -11.43
CA ARG A 175 -18.27 9.71 -11.54
C ARG A 175 -19.69 10.07 -11.11
N ALA A 176 -19.95 10.31 -9.80
CA ALA A 176 -21.03 11.18 -9.28
C ALA A 176 -21.38 11.09 -7.77
N SER A 177 -20.72 10.33 -6.87
CA SER A 177 -21.23 10.24 -5.48
C SER A 177 -20.17 10.38 -4.38
N ASP A 178 -20.25 11.48 -3.62
CA ASP A 178 -19.55 11.78 -2.36
C ASP A 178 -18.03 11.53 -2.32
N ARG A 179 -17.23 12.55 -2.69
CA ARG A 179 -15.75 12.53 -2.59
C ARG A 179 -15.21 12.06 -1.23
N GLY A 180 -15.91 12.35 -0.12
CA GLY A 180 -15.52 11.91 1.21
C GLY A 180 -15.66 10.40 1.43
N LYS A 181 -16.64 9.77 0.79
CA LYS A 181 -16.87 8.31 0.83
C LYS A 181 -15.79 7.58 0.04
N ASP A 182 -15.45 8.08 -1.14
CA ASP A 182 -14.42 7.48 -2.00
C ASP A 182 -13.06 7.46 -1.31
N LEU A 183 -12.69 8.58 -0.68
CA LEU A 183 -11.48 8.68 0.14
C LEU A 183 -11.52 7.73 1.35
N GLY A 184 -12.68 7.58 2.00
CA GLY A 184 -12.88 6.65 3.10
C GLY A 184 -12.64 5.19 2.70
N VAL A 185 -13.22 4.73 1.59
CA VAL A 185 -13.06 3.35 1.12
C VAL A 185 -11.63 3.07 0.66
N ILE A 186 -10.97 4.04 0.02
CA ILE A 186 -9.54 3.95 -0.32
C ILE A 186 -8.69 3.84 0.95
N ASN A 187 -8.98 4.63 1.98
CA ASN A 187 -8.17 4.63 3.20
C ASN A 187 -8.35 3.35 4.02
N VAL A 188 -9.56 2.78 4.01
CA VAL A 188 -9.84 1.45 4.54
C VAL A 188 -8.98 0.39 3.83
N ALA A 189 -8.79 0.50 2.52
CA ALA A 189 -7.89 -0.39 1.75
C ALA A 189 -6.41 -0.26 2.14
N ASN A 190 -5.97 0.89 2.65
CA ASN A 190 -4.59 1.10 3.12
C ASN A 190 -4.38 0.64 4.58
N SER A 191 -5.41 0.79 5.41
CA SER A 191 -5.31 0.53 6.86
C SER A 191 -5.60 -0.93 7.20
N LEU A 192 -6.57 -1.56 6.52
CA LEU A 192 -6.91 -2.98 6.73
C LEU A 192 -5.71 -3.92 6.58
N PRO A 193 -4.84 -3.78 5.57
CA PRO A 193 -3.66 -4.64 5.41
C PRO A 193 -2.75 -4.64 6.64
N GLN A 194 -2.59 -3.50 7.31
CA GLN A 194 -1.71 -3.42 8.49
C GLN A 194 -2.27 -4.19 9.70
N VAL A 195 -3.59 -4.28 9.81
CA VAL A 195 -4.28 -5.06 10.86
C VAL A 195 -4.38 -6.54 10.46
N ALA A 196 -4.60 -6.81 9.18
CA ALA A 196 -4.70 -8.16 8.64
C ALA A 196 -3.35 -8.87 8.59
N ALA A 197 -2.24 -8.15 8.36
CA ALA A 197 -0.91 -8.73 8.26
C ALA A 197 -0.52 -9.54 9.52
N PRO A 198 -0.61 -9.01 10.75
CA PRO A 198 -0.35 -9.79 11.95
C PRO A 198 -1.28 -11.00 12.12
N ALA A 199 -2.57 -10.84 11.79
CA ALA A 199 -3.55 -11.91 11.91
C ALA A 199 -3.26 -13.09 10.96
N VAL A 200 -2.72 -12.81 9.77
CA VAL A 200 -2.29 -13.81 8.81
C VAL A 200 -0.91 -14.37 9.19
N ALA A 201 0.01 -13.51 9.63
CA ALA A 201 1.39 -13.87 9.89
C ALA A 201 1.58 -14.72 11.16
N ALA A 202 0.84 -14.44 12.24
CA ALA A 202 0.94 -15.17 13.50
C ALA A 202 0.74 -16.71 13.36
N PRO A 203 -0.32 -17.23 12.70
CA PRO A 203 -0.46 -18.67 12.51
C PRO A 203 0.60 -19.24 11.56
N ILE A 204 1.04 -18.47 10.55
CA ILE A 204 2.05 -18.95 9.60
C ILE A 204 3.40 -19.14 10.27
N VAL A 205 3.85 -18.15 11.04
CA VAL A 205 5.15 -18.21 11.72
C VAL A 205 5.14 -19.31 12.78
N SER A 206 4.02 -19.49 13.50
CA SER A 206 3.92 -20.48 14.58
C SER A 206 3.70 -21.92 14.11
N GLN A 207 3.05 -22.16 12.96
CA GLN A 207 2.61 -23.51 12.56
C GLN A 207 3.16 -23.98 11.20
N LEU A 208 3.57 -23.09 10.29
CA LEU A 208 3.86 -23.43 8.88
C LEU A 208 5.34 -23.34 8.48
N GLY A 209 6.27 -23.16 9.42
CA GLY A 209 7.71 -23.18 9.13
C GLY A 209 8.40 -21.81 9.17
N GLY A 210 7.93 -20.89 10.02
CA GLY A 210 8.65 -19.67 10.37
C GLY A 210 8.70 -18.61 9.26
N TYR A 211 9.78 -17.84 9.22
CA TYR A 211 9.96 -16.72 8.29
C TYR A 211 9.96 -17.11 6.80
N PRO A 212 10.57 -18.23 6.35
CA PRO A 212 10.49 -18.65 4.94
C PRO A 212 9.04 -18.80 4.46
N ALA A 213 8.19 -19.46 5.26
CA ALA A 213 6.78 -19.65 4.93
C ALA A 213 6.02 -18.33 4.92
N LEU A 214 6.30 -17.43 5.87
CA LEU A 214 5.70 -16.11 5.92
C LEU A 214 5.98 -15.29 4.65
N TYR A 215 7.25 -15.22 4.25
CA TYR A 215 7.64 -14.50 3.05
C TYR A 215 7.19 -15.20 1.76
N GLY A 216 7.10 -16.52 1.75
CA GLY A 216 6.50 -17.28 0.66
C GLY A 216 5.02 -16.95 0.47
N VAL A 217 4.25 -16.86 1.56
CA VAL A 217 2.85 -16.42 1.52
C VAL A 217 2.76 -14.97 1.04
N ALA A 218 3.63 -14.08 1.51
CA ALA A 218 3.68 -12.69 1.02
C ALA A 218 3.95 -12.63 -0.50
N ALA A 219 4.77 -13.54 -1.03
CA ALA A 219 5.03 -13.65 -2.47
C ALA A 219 3.79 -14.11 -3.24
N VAL A 220 3.09 -15.14 -2.75
CA VAL A 220 1.85 -15.62 -3.36
C VAL A 220 0.76 -14.55 -3.33
N VAL A 221 0.63 -13.82 -2.21
CA VAL A 221 -0.31 -12.70 -2.06
C VAL A 221 0.02 -11.58 -3.02
N GLY A 222 1.30 -11.21 -3.15
CA GLY A 222 1.78 -10.20 -4.10
C GLY A 222 1.51 -10.58 -5.56
N LEU A 223 1.81 -11.82 -5.96
CA LEU A 223 1.47 -12.35 -7.29
C LEU A 223 -0.03 -12.39 -7.52
N GLY A 224 -0.81 -12.80 -6.52
CA GLY A 224 -2.26 -12.79 -6.56
C GLY A 224 -2.78 -11.40 -6.91
N GLY A 225 -2.32 -10.37 -6.19
CA GLY A 225 -2.62 -8.97 -6.47
C GLY A 225 -2.26 -8.57 -7.91
N ALA A 226 -1.05 -8.91 -8.36
CA ALA A 226 -0.60 -8.63 -9.73
C ALA A 226 -1.54 -9.24 -10.79
N LEU A 227 -1.88 -10.52 -10.62
CA LEU A 227 -2.74 -11.25 -11.55
C LEU A 227 -4.18 -10.73 -11.52
N LEU A 228 -4.67 -10.30 -10.36
CA LEU A 228 -6.02 -9.74 -10.20
C LEU A 228 -6.22 -8.44 -10.98
N VAL A 229 -5.17 -7.64 -11.18
CA VAL A 229 -5.27 -6.43 -12.01
C VAL A 229 -5.67 -6.73 -13.45
N THR A 230 -5.33 -7.92 -13.97
CA THR A 230 -5.68 -8.33 -15.33
C THR A 230 -7.19 -8.57 -15.49
N ARG A 231 -7.91 -8.80 -14.39
CA ARG A 231 -9.37 -9.01 -14.38
C ARG A 231 -10.16 -7.70 -14.45
N ILE A 232 -9.55 -6.56 -14.15
CA ILE A 232 -10.19 -5.25 -14.28
C ILE A 232 -10.45 -5.04 -15.78
N ARG A 233 -11.70 -4.82 -16.23
CA ARG A 233 -12.00 -4.64 -17.66
C ARG A 233 -12.02 -3.18 -18.10
N GLY A 234 -12.35 -2.25 -17.19
CA GLY A 234 -12.54 -0.84 -17.47
C GLY A 234 -11.30 0.02 -17.75
N VAL A 235 -10.08 -0.50 -17.56
CA VAL A 235 -8.82 0.26 -17.73
C VAL A 235 -7.97 -0.36 -18.83
N ARG A 236 -7.31 0.42 -19.69
CA ARG A 236 -6.46 -0.09 -20.80
C ARG A 236 -4.97 -0.10 -20.47
#